data_AF-A0A352CKT0-F1
#
_entry.id   AF-A0A352CKT0-F1
#
_cell.length_a   1.000
_cell.length_b   1.000
_cell.length_c   1.000
_cell.angle_alpha   90.00
_cell.angle_beta   90.00
_cell.angle_gamma   90.00
#
_symmetry.space_group_name_H-M   'P 1'
#
loop_
_entity.id
_entity.type
_entity.pdbx_description
1 polymer ?
#
loop_
_entity_poly.entity_id
_entity_poly.type
_entity_poly.pdbx_seq_one_letter_code
_entity_poly.pdbx_strand_id
1 'polypeptide(L)'
;FTVLGVSLDREDQRNKWLEAIKKDQLTWTHVSDLKFWNNEAARLYRVNGIPYNFLVDPSGTIIAKNLRGPALEAKLCEVLGCK
;
A
#
# COMPACT_ATOMS: atom_id res chain seq x y z
N PHE A 1 -11.04 -8.58 3.21
CA PHE A 1 -9.98 -8.34 2.22
C PHE A 1 -8.66 -8.16 2.96
N THR A 2 -7.54 -8.27 2.25
CA THR A 2 -6.20 -8.16 2.84
C THR A 2 -5.56 -6.84 2.45
N VAL A 3 -4.74 -6.27 3.34
CA VAL A 3 -3.93 -5.08 3.07
C VAL A 3 -2.45 -5.48 3.16
N LEU A 4 -1.67 -4.99 2.21
CA LEU A 4 -0.21 -5.09 2.19
C LEU A 4 0.37 -3.69 2.04
N GLY A 5 1.12 -3.24 3.05
CA GLY A 5 1.85 -1.98 3.00
C GLY A 5 3.25 -2.19 2.42
N VAL A 6 3.57 -1.47 1.35
CA VAL A 6 4.94 -1.41 0.79
C VAL A 6 5.54 -0.07 1.15
N SER A 7 6.56 -0.06 2.02
CA SER A 7 7.26 1.17 2.38
C SER A 7 8.40 1.47 1.40
N LEU A 8 8.56 2.76 1.09
CA LEU A 8 9.67 3.34 0.33
C LEU A 8 10.69 4.00 1.27
N ASP A 9 10.78 3.61 2.54
CA ASP A 9 11.85 4.07 3.43
C ASP A 9 13.24 3.63 2.92
N ARG A 10 14.28 4.28 3.44
CA ARG A 10 15.69 3.93 3.19
C ARG A 10 16.26 3.00 4.26
N GLU A 11 17.40 2.38 3.98
CA GLU A 11 18.10 1.53 4.93
C GLU A 11 18.41 2.23 6.26
N ASP A 12 18.87 3.48 6.22
CA ASP A 12 19.12 4.34 7.39
C ASP A 12 17.84 4.78 8.13
N GLN A 13 16.66 4.54 7.54
CA GLN A 13 15.35 4.88 8.10
C GLN A 13 14.57 3.66 8.60
N ARG A 14 15.12 2.44 8.46
CA ARG A 14 14.45 1.18 8.84
C ARG A 14 13.88 1.20 10.26
N ASN A 15 14.63 1.72 11.24
CA ASN A 15 14.16 1.76 12.62
C ASN A 15 12.96 2.72 12.79
N LYS A 16 13.01 3.89 12.15
CA LYS A 16 11.90 4.86 12.17
C LYS A 16 10.63 4.27 11.54
N TRP A 17 10.80 3.53 10.44
CA TRP A 17 9.70 2.81 9.80
C TRP A 17 9.05 1.77 10.73
N LEU A 18 9.87 0.94 11.38
CA LEU A 18 9.38 -0.06 12.34
C LEU A 18 8.72 0.58 13.57
N GLU A 19 9.24 1.70 14.05
CA GLU A 19 8.63 2.49 15.13
C GLU A 19 7.29 3.08 14.71
N ALA A 20 7.18 3.61 13.49
CA ALA A 20 5.93 4.14 12.95
C ALA A 20 4.85 3.05 12.86
N ILE A 21 5.18 1.86 12.37
CA ILE A 21 4.26 0.71 12.34
C ILE A 21 3.69 0.42 13.74
N LYS A 22 4.57 0.38 14.76
CA LYS A 22 4.17 0.13 16.15
C LYS A 22 3.32 1.26 16.72
N LYS A 23 3.76 2.50 16.52
CA LYS A 23 3.12 3.71 17.06
C LYS A 23 1.71 3.89 16.50
N ASP A 24 1.56 3.71 15.19
CA ASP A 24 0.29 3.90 14.49
C ASP A 24 -0.59 2.64 14.54
N GLN A 25 -0.15 1.59 15.22
CA GLN A 25 -0.85 0.31 15.37
C GLN A 25 -1.27 -0.28 14.03
N LEU A 26 -0.38 -0.22 13.02
CA LEU A 26 -0.67 -0.73 11.69
C LEU A 26 -0.60 -2.27 11.75
N THR A 27 -1.77 -2.91 11.74
CA THR A 27 -1.90 -4.35 12.01
C THR A 27 -1.77 -5.23 10.78
N TRP A 28 -1.74 -4.65 9.58
CA TRP A 28 -1.60 -5.39 8.33
C TRP A 28 -0.14 -5.71 8.01
N THR A 29 0.10 -6.54 6.99
CA THR A 29 1.46 -6.94 6.61
C THR A 29 2.21 -5.75 6.00
N HIS A 30 3.45 -5.55 6.44
CA HIS A 30 4.33 -4.50 5.95
C HIS A 30 5.62 -5.09 5.36
N VAL A 31 6.01 -4.61 4.19
CA VAL A 31 7.25 -5.02 3.49
C VAL A 31 7.99 -3.80 2.97
N SER A 32 9.31 -3.92 2.80
CA SER A 32 10.15 -2.94 2.12
C SER A 32 11.44 -3.63 1.70
N ASP A 33 12.00 -3.23 0.56
CA ASP A 33 13.38 -3.55 0.17
C ASP A 33 14.37 -2.45 0.60
N LEU A 34 13.88 -1.38 1.25
CA LEU A 34 14.63 -0.23 1.77
C LEU A 34 15.42 0.57 0.71
N LYS A 35 15.03 0.46 -0.56
CA LYS A 35 15.71 1.10 -1.70
C LYS A 35 15.11 2.44 -2.12
N PHE A 36 14.25 3.06 -1.31
CA PHE A 36 13.59 4.33 -1.65
C PHE A 36 12.85 4.24 -3.00
N TRP A 37 13.01 5.22 -3.90
CA TRP A 37 12.43 5.17 -5.25
C TRP A 37 13.00 4.07 -6.16
N ASN A 38 14.09 3.41 -5.77
CA ASN A 38 14.58 2.21 -6.46
C ASN A 38 13.88 0.92 -6.00
N ASN A 39 12.87 1.03 -5.15
CA ASN A 39 12.03 -0.10 -4.74
C ASN A 39 11.48 -0.85 -5.95
N GLU A 40 11.65 -2.18 -5.96
CA GLU A 40 11.31 -3.01 -7.12
C GLU A 40 9.82 -2.92 -7.48
N ALA A 41 8.94 -3.01 -6.47
CA ALA A 41 7.51 -2.92 -6.68
C ALA A 41 7.08 -1.51 -7.14
N ALA A 42 7.60 -0.45 -6.52
CA ALA A 42 7.30 0.93 -6.91
C ALA A 42 7.65 1.19 -8.39
N ARG A 43 8.80 0.68 -8.86
CA ARG A 43 9.21 0.79 -10.26
C ARG A 43 8.34 -0.06 -11.20
N LEU A 44 8.10 -1.33 -10.85
CA LEU A 44 7.29 -2.25 -11.65
C LEU A 44 5.87 -1.69 -11.89
N TYR A 45 5.27 -1.14 -10.84
CA TYR A 45 3.92 -0.58 -10.87
C TYR A 45 3.87 0.93 -11.19
N ARG A 46 5.00 1.54 -11.56
CA ARG A 46 5.13 2.96 -11.94
C ARG A 46 4.57 3.95 -10.91
N VAL A 47 4.86 3.72 -9.64
CA VAL A 47 4.52 4.62 -8.54
C VAL A 47 5.45 5.83 -8.58
N ASN A 48 4.88 7.01 -8.89
CA ASN A 48 5.63 8.27 -9.02
C ASN A 48 5.43 9.23 -7.83
N GLY A 49 4.62 8.85 -6.85
CA GLY A 49 4.24 9.69 -5.71
C GLY A 49 3.66 8.84 -4.60
N ILE A 50 3.86 9.25 -3.35
CA ILE A 50 3.26 8.60 -2.17
C ILE A 50 2.39 9.60 -1.39
N PRO A 51 1.31 9.14 -0.72
CA PRO A 51 0.81 7.76 -0.71
C PRO A 51 0.25 7.35 -2.09
N TYR A 52 0.24 6.05 -2.39
CA TYR A 52 -0.36 5.43 -3.58
C TYR A 52 -0.95 4.06 -3.21
N ASN A 53 -2.01 3.61 -3.88
CA ASN A 53 -2.57 2.27 -3.66
C ASN A 53 -3.03 1.62 -4.97
N PHE A 54 -3.21 0.31 -4.89
CA PHE A 54 -3.83 -0.52 -5.92
C PHE A 54 -4.88 -1.40 -5.25
N LEU A 55 -6.01 -1.59 -5.92
CA LEU A 55 -6.92 -2.69 -5.62
C LEU A 55 -6.67 -3.78 -6.65
N VAL A 56 -6.37 -4.98 -6.16
CA VAL A 56 -6.08 -6.16 -6.96
C VAL A 56 -7.12 -7.22 -6.62
N ASP A 57 -7.74 -7.80 -7.64
CA ASP A 57 -8.73 -8.86 -7.45
C ASP A 57 -8.05 -10.23 -7.20
N PRO A 58 -8.80 -11.29 -6.86
CA PRO A 58 -8.24 -12.62 -6.63
C PRO A 58 -7.54 -13.26 -7.84
N SER A 59 -7.79 -12.76 -9.07
CA SER A 59 -7.10 -13.22 -10.29
C SER A 59 -5.74 -12.53 -10.49
N GLY A 60 -5.41 -11.54 -9.66
CA GLY A 60 -4.21 -10.72 -9.81
C GLY A 60 -4.40 -9.49 -10.70
N THR A 61 -5.64 -9.19 -11.10
CA THR A 61 -5.94 -8.04 -11.96
C THR A 61 -6.06 -6.76 -11.14
N ILE A 62 -5.39 -5.69 -11.58
CA ILE A 62 -5.58 -4.36 -10.98
C ILE A 62 -6.94 -3.81 -11.42
N ILE A 63 -7.86 -3.65 -10.48
CA ILE A 63 -9.23 -3.17 -10.72
C ILE A 63 -9.44 -1.71 -10.32
N ALA A 64 -8.50 -1.12 -9.56
CA ALA A 64 -8.44 0.31 -9.31
C ALA A 64 -7.04 0.74 -8.86
N LYS A 65 -6.73 2.03 -9.00
CA LYS A 65 -5.47 2.63 -8.55
C LYS A 65 -5.69 4.01 -7.96
N ASN A 66 -4.89 4.34 -6.95
CA ASN A 66 -4.79 5.65 -6.31
C ASN A 66 -6.14 6.24 -5.84
N LEU A 67 -7.02 5.41 -5.29
CA LEU A 67 -8.29 5.87 -4.73
C LEU A 67 -8.11 6.38 -3.31
N ARG A 68 -8.85 7.42 -2.93
CA ARG A 68 -8.80 8.06 -1.60
C ARG A 68 -10.20 8.39 -1.12
N GLY A 69 -10.38 8.42 0.20
CA GLY A 69 -11.61 8.86 0.86
C GLY A 69 -12.85 8.17 0.28
N PRO A 70 -13.93 8.93 -0.01
CA PRO A 70 -15.19 8.36 -0.48
C PRO A 70 -15.08 7.49 -1.74
N ALA A 71 -14.15 7.80 -2.65
CA ALA A 71 -13.96 7.01 -3.86
C ALA A 71 -13.39 5.61 -3.57
N LEU A 72 -12.51 5.50 -2.57
CA LEU A 72 -11.99 4.20 -2.11
C LEU A 72 -13.09 3.40 -1.41
N GLU A 73 -13.85 4.03 -0.52
CA GLU A 73 -14.96 3.39 0.19
C GLU A 73 -16.03 2.86 -0.77
N ALA A 74 -16.42 3.65 -1.77
CA ALA A 74 -17.37 3.25 -2.79
C ALA A 74 -16.88 2.03 -3.58
N LYS A 75 -15.60 2.01 -4.00
CA LYS A 75 -15.05 0.88 -4.74
C LYS A 75 -14.93 -0.38 -3.87
N LEU A 76 -14.59 -0.24 -2.59
CA LEU A 76 -14.56 -1.36 -1.65
C LEU A 76 -15.96 -1.94 -1.44
N CYS A 77 -16.99 -1.09 -1.29
CA CYS A 77 -18.38 -1.55 -1.21
C CYS A 77 -18.83 -2.25 -2.48
N GLU A 78 -18.48 -1.73 -3.67
CA GLU A 78 -18.81 -2.35 -4.95
C GLU A 78 -18.28 -3.80 -5.04
N VAL A 79 -17.05 -4.04 -4.58
CA VAL A 79 -16.35 -5.33 -4.79
C VAL A 79 -16.46 -6.30 -3.60
N LEU A 80 -16.78 -5.82 -2.40
CA LEU A 80 -16.91 -6.64 -1.19
C LEU A 80 -18.33 -6.66 -0.60
N GLY A 81 -19.22 -5.81 -1.09
CA GLY A 81 -20.49 -5.47 -0.46
C GLY A 81 -20.35 -4.38 0.61
N CYS A 82 -21.36 -3.51 0.72
CA CYS A 82 -21.53 -2.65 1.88
C CYS A 82 -22.09 -3.48 3.05
N LYS A 83 -21.65 -3.16 4.27
CA LYS A 83 -22.39 -3.55 5.48
C LYS A 83 -23.49 -2.55 5.77
#